data_AF-D2V8A3-F1
#
_entry.id   AF-D2V8A3-F1
#
_cell.length_a   1.000
_cell.length_b   1.000
_cell.length_c   1.000
_cell.angle_alpha   90.00
_cell.angle_beta   90.00
_cell.angle_gamma   90.00
#
_symmetry.space_group_name_H-M   'P 1'
#
loop_
_entity.id
_entity.type
_entity.pdbx_description
1 polymer ?
#
loop_
_entity_poly.entity_id
_entity_poly.type
_entity_poly.pdbx_seq_one_letter_code
_entity_poly.pdbx_strand_id
1 'polypeptide(L)'
;YHTTMHLFHLLIQFRDLCQQDKWMSVSRSDSAVVRLAIFFHDIVYDVKRKDNESRSAKLFAEAFINDVKPRSLSEGEIKRVVFFIECTASHLSHQDKDDKMLKYFLDFDLAEELLQSHYVKSYVDNVRKEYSCYSDEEFAKGRSGFLKKMLSYEHIFYSPALRERYEKQAMENMKWEL
;
A
#
# COMPACT_ATOMS: atom_id res chain seq x y z
N TYR A 1 -10.47 -3.72 7.14
CA TYR A 1 -9.57 -3.36 6.05
C TYR A 1 -8.13 -3.52 6.52
N HIS A 2 -7.63 -2.69 7.43
CA HIS A 2 -6.28 -2.81 8.01
C HIS A 2 -6.16 -3.97 9.02
N THR A 3 -6.19 -5.19 8.48
CA THR A 3 -6.16 -6.45 9.22
C THR A 3 -5.06 -7.34 8.66
N THR A 4 -4.79 -8.48 9.30
CA THR A 4 -3.82 -9.46 8.76
C THR A 4 -4.18 -9.97 7.36
N MET A 5 -5.44 -9.83 6.93
CA MET A 5 -5.87 -10.18 5.58
C MET A 5 -5.28 -9.26 4.52
N HIS A 6 -5.19 -7.96 4.81
CA HIS A 6 -4.55 -6.98 3.94
C HIS A 6 -3.07 -7.36 3.69
N LEU A 7 -2.32 -7.64 4.75
CA LEU A 7 -0.93 -8.13 4.64
C LEU A 7 -0.82 -9.41 3.80
N PHE A 8 -1.74 -10.35 3.98
CA PHE A 8 -1.77 -11.59 3.22
C PHE A 8 -1.98 -11.33 1.73
N HIS A 9 -2.88 -10.42 1.36
CA HIS A 9 -3.12 -10.06 -0.04
C HIS A 9 -1.87 -9.45 -0.70
N LEU A 10 -1.18 -8.51 -0.04
CA LEU A 10 0.05 -7.91 -0.58
C LEU A 10 1.14 -8.97 -0.77
N LEU A 11 1.30 -9.91 0.17
CA LEU A 11 2.26 -11.01 0.05
C LEU A 11 1.93 -11.96 -1.10
N ILE A 12 0.65 -12.24 -1.35
CA ILE A 12 0.20 -13.05 -2.48
C ILE A 12 0.48 -12.34 -3.81
N GLN A 13 0.15 -11.06 -3.92
CA GLN A 13 0.44 -10.27 -5.12
C GLN A 13 1.95 -10.22 -5.41
N PHE A 14 2.77 -10.02 -4.38
CA PHE A 14 4.23 -10.02 -4.52
C PHE A 14 4.78 -11.39 -4.91
N ARG A 15 4.26 -12.48 -4.34
CA ARG A 15 4.62 -13.84 -4.74
C ARG A 15 4.28 -14.08 -6.20
N ASP A 16 3.09 -13.69 -6.63
CA ASP A 16 2.61 -13.88 -7.99
C ASP A 16 3.46 -13.09 -8.98
N LEU A 17 3.86 -11.86 -8.64
CA LEU A 17 4.84 -11.08 -9.40
C LEU A 17 6.16 -11.85 -9.57
N CYS A 18 6.69 -12.40 -8.48
CA CYS A 18 7.94 -13.17 -8.50
C CYS A 18 7.85 -14.46 -9.33
N GLN A 19 6.63 -14.98 -9.58
CA GLN A 19 6.41 -16.24 -10.32
C GLN A 19 6.00 -16.01 -11.78
N GLN A 20 5.23 -14.97 -12.07
CA GLN A 20 4.62 -14.73 -13.38
C GLN A 20 5.54 -13.94 -14.31
N ASP A 21 6.32 -12.99 -13.77
CA ASP A 21 7.25 -12.21 -14.58
C ASP A 21 8.55 -12.99 -14.81
N LYS A 22 8.53 -13.85 -15.84
CA LYS A 22 9.73 -14.52 -16.40
C LYS A 22 10.87 -13.54 -16.75
N TRP A 23 10.59 -12.24 -16.83
CA TRP A 23 11.52 -11.15 -17.14
C TRP A 23 12.03 -10.39 -15.90
N MET A 24 11.58 -10.74 -14.68
CA MET A 24 12.09 -10.17 -13.42
C MET A 24 12.73 -11.23 -12.54
N SER A 25 14.06 -11.27 -12.51
CA SER A 25 14.76 -11.85 -11.35
C SER A 25 14.74 -10.81 -10.22
N VAL A 26 13.73 -10.88 -9.36
CA VAL A 26 13.71 -10.09 -8.12
C VAL A 26 14.90 -10.52 -7.27
N SER A 27 15.80 -9.58 -6.95
CA SER A 27 16.97 -9.91 -6.16
C SER A 27 16.58 -10.29 -4.73
N ARG A 28 17.47 -10.99 -4.01
CA ARG A 28 17.25 -11.28 -2.58
C ARG A 28 17.05 -10.00 -1.77
N SER A 29 17.78 -8.95 -2.13
CA SER A 29 17.71 -7.64 -1.50
C SER A 29 16.33 -6.99 -1.71
N ASP A 30 15.89 -6.90 -2.97
CA ASP A 30 14.56 -6.39 -3.32
C ASP A 30 13.44 -7.17 -2.62
N SER A 31 13.56 -8.50 -2.58
CA SER A 31 12.58 -9.36 -1.93
C SER A 31 12.50 -9.13 -0.43
N ALA A 32 13.64 -8.94 0.23
CA ALA A 32 13.67 -8.62 1.65
C ALA A 32 13.05 -7.25 1.92
N VAL A 33 13.41 -6.24 1.13
CA VAL A 33 12.89 -4.87 1.27
C VAL A 33 11.37 -4.84 1.13
N VAL A 34 10.82 -5.40 0.05
CA VAL A 34 9.37 -5.39 -0.19
C VAL A 34 8.61 -6.14 0.90
N ARG A 35 9.08 -7.32 1.32
CA ARG A 35 8.39 -8.10 2.37
C ARG A 35 8.39 -7.38 3.71
N LEU A 36 9.48 -6.73 4.07
CA LEU A 36 9.57 -5.96 5.31
C LEU A 36 8.68 -4.71 5.21
N ALA A 37 8.70 -3.98 4.10
CA ALA A 37 7.80 -2.85 3.89
C ALA A 37 6.33 -3.28 4.02
N ILE A 38 5.92 -4.39 3.38
CA ILE A 38 4.57 -4.96 3.54
C ILE A 38 4.27 -5.22 5.01
N PHE A 39 5.16 -5.89 5.75
CA PHE A 39 4.88 -6.25 7.14
C PHE A 39 4.77 -5.03 8.07
N PHE A 40 5.53 -3.97 7.80
CA PHE A 40 5.68 -2.86 8.73
C PHE A 40 4.88 -1.61 8.36
N HIS A 41 4.41 -1.42 7.12
CA HIS A 41 3.86 -0.12 6.72
C HIS A 41 2.67 0.37 7.57
N ASP A 42 1.76 -0.54 7.95
CA ASP A 42 0.61 -0.26 8.83
C ASP A 42 0.71 -0.87 10.22
N ILE A 43 1.93 -1.16 10.71
CA ILE A 43 2.10 -1.70 12.07
C ILE A 43 1.63 -0.71 13.14
N VAL A 44 1.70 0.59 12.85
CA VAL A 44 1.03 1.65 13.61
C VAL A 44 -0.12 2.17 12.76
N TYR A 45 -1.36 1.93 13.19
CA TYR A 45 -2.55 2.40 12.47
C TYR A 45 -3.59 3.00 13.43
N ASP A 46 -3.88 4.29 13.24
CA ASP A 46 -4.94 5.03 13.92
C ASP A 46 -5.55 6.06 12.97
N VAL A 47 -6.83 5.89 12.64
CA VAL A 47 -7.58 6.73 11.69
C VAL A 47 -7.65 8.22 12.08
N LYS A 48 -7.32 8.58 13.32
CA LYS A 48 -7.28 9.97 13.81
C LYS A 48 -5.91 10.61 13.69
N ARG A 49 -4.87 9.83 13.38
CA ARG A 49 -3.49 10.29 13.27
C ARG A 49 -3.13 10.57 11.82
N LYS A 50 -2.11 11.42 11.66
CA LYS A 50 -1.52 11.78 10.35
C LYS A 50 -0.06 11.35 10.22
N ASP A 51 0.46 10.67 11.24
CA ASP A 51 1.86 10.29 11.37
C ASP A 51 2.04 8.78 11.50
N ASN A 52 1.02 7.99 11.14
CA ASN A 52 1.02 6.52 11.24
C ASN A 52 2.22 5.92 10.54
N GLU A 53 2.44 6.27 9.28
CA GLU A 53 3.48 5.73 8.41
C GLU A 53 4.87 6.12 8.92
N SER A 54 5.04 7.38 9.34
CA SER A 54 6.31 7.82 9.96
C SER A 54 6.62 7.07 11.26
N ARG A 55 5.59 6.71 12.04
CA ARG A 55 5.75 5.92 13.27
C ARG A 55 6.01 4.46 12.97
N SER A 56 5.35 3.89 11.97
CA SER A 56 5.62 2.55 11.44
C SER A 56 7.07 2.42 10.97
N ALA A 57 7.54 3.39 10.19
CA ALA A 57 8.92 3.47 9.71
C ALA A 57 9.92 3.60 10.85
N LYS A 58 9.63 4.46 11.83
CA LYS A 58 10.43 4.61 13.05
C LYS A 58 10.48 3.31 13.86
N LEU A 59 9.35 2.61 14.03
CA LEU A 59 9.29 1.34 14.76
C LEU A 59 10.14 0.28 14.06
N PHE A 60 10.09 0.20 12.73
CA PHE A 60 10.98 -0.68 11.97
C PHE A 60 12.46 -0.33 12.21
N ALA A 61 12.84 0.94 12.04
CA ALA A 61 14.23 1.37 12.16
C ALA A 61 14.78 1.26 13.59
N GLU A 62 13.97 1.54 14.61
CA GLU A 62 14.43 1.63 16.00
C GLU A 62 14.19 0.37 16.81
N ALA A 63 13.03 -0.29 16.66
CA ALA A 63 12.73 -1.48 17.46
C ALA A 63 13.25 -2.73 16.76
N PHE A 64 12.84 -2.95 15.50
CA PHE A 64 13.17 -4.20 14.81
C PHE A 64 14.68 -4.33 14.53
N ILE A 65 15.31 -3.28 13.99
CA ILE A 65 16.75 -3.35 13.67
C ILE A 65 17.62 -3.43 14.92
N ASN A 66 17.32 -2.67 15.98
CA ASN A 66 18.16 -2.67 17.18
C ASN A 66 17.98 -3.92 18.04
N ASP A 67 16.75 -4.46 18.13
CA ASP A 67 16.46 -5.59 19.00
C ASP A 67 16.75 -6.94 18.30
N VAL A 68 16.37 -7.07 17.02
CA VAL A 68 16.54 -8.32 16.27
C VAL A 68 17.92 -8.43 15.65
N LYS A 69 18.57 -7.29 15.34
CA LYS A 69 19.88 -7.20 14.67
C LYS A 69 20.02 -8.21 13.52
N PRO A 70 19.12 -8.18 12.52
CA PRO A 70 19.18 -9.14 11.43
C PRO A 70 20.52 -8.98 10.69
N ARG A 71 21.41 -9.97 10.81
CA ARG A 71 22.73 -9.99 10.15
C ARG A 71 22.67 -9.91 8.61
N SER A 72 21.46 -9.99 8.05
CA SER A 72 21.18 -10.10 6.63
C SER A 72 20.76 -8.80 5.95
N LEU A 73 20.62 -7.68 6.67
CA LEU A 73 20.25 -6.38 6.08
C LEU A 73 21.40 -5.38 6.16
N SER A 74 21.72 -4.78 5.03
CA SER A 74 22.61 -3.63 4.91
C SER A 74 21.90 -2.33 5.31
N GLU A 75 22.68 -1.30 5.64
CA GLU A 75 22.14 0.05 5.91
C GLU A 75 21.32 0.60 4.73
N GLY A 76 21.71 0.28 3.50
CA GLY A 76 20.98 0.67 2.30
C GLY A 76 19.59 0.04 2.23
N GLU A 77 19.48 -1.25 2.55
CA GLU A 77 18.19 -1.96 2.59
C GLU A 77 17.29 -1.41 3.70
N ILE A 78 17.84 -1.11 4.88
CA ILE A 78 17.08 -0.53 5.99
C ILE A 78 16.49 0.82 5.57
N LYS A 79 17.30 1.72 5.01
CA LYS A 79 16.85 3.03 4.52
C LYS A 79 15.77 2.89 3.45
N ARG A 80 15.92 1.90 2.57
CA ARG A 80 14.94 1.63 1.51
C ARG A 80 13.61 1.12 2.05
N VAL A 81 13.60 0.26 3.07
CA VAL A 81 12.35 -0.17 3.74
C VAL A 81 11.66 1.01 4.43
N VAL A 82 12.40 1.83 5.18
CA VAL A 82 11.87 3.06 5.80
C VAL A 82 11.22 3.95 4.75
N PHE A 83 11.92 4.19 3.65
CA PHE A 83 11.41 5.01 2.56
C PHE A 83 10.14 4.43 1.91
N PHE A 84 10.07 3.11 1.72
CA PHE A 84 8.88 2.45 1.16
C PHE A 84 7.67 2.66 2.08
N ILE A 85 7.84 2.46 3.39
CA ILE A 85 6.79 2.68 4.38
C ILE A 85 6.34 4.14 4.36
N GLU A 86 7.25 5.11 4.36
CA GLU A 86 6.88 6.52 4.35
C GLU A 86 6.11 6.93 3.08
N CYS A 87 6.39 6.27 1.94
CA CYS A 87 5.68 6.55 0.68
C CYS A 87 4.20 6.13 0.70
N THR A 88 3.78 5.21 1.57
CA THR A 88 2.36 4.84 1.69
C THR A 88 1.52 5.97 2.29
N ALA A 89 2.10 6.99 2.93
CA ALA A 89 1.33 8.09 3.51
C ALA A 89 0.60 8.96 2.45
N SER A 90 1.09 8.97 1.22
CA SER A 90 0.50 9.78 0.15
C SER A 90 0.21 9.01 -1.14
N HIS A 91 0.64 7.73 -1.20
CA HIS A 91 0.66 6.74 -2.30
C HIS A 91 1.17 7.23 -3.66
N LEU A 92 0.85 8.46 -4.05
CA LEU A 92 0.97 9.03 -5.38
C LEU A 92 1.94 10.22 -5.47
N SER A 93 2.53 10.65 -4.35
CA SER A 93 3.37 11.85 -4.27
C SER A 93 4.76 11.54 -3.71
N HIS A 94 5.53 10.70 -4.41
CA HIS A 94 6.95 10.50 -4.08
C HIS A 94 7.87 10.98 -5.21
N GLN A 95 9.05 11.48 -4.80
CA GLN A 95 10.04 12.10 -5.69
C GLN A 95 10.93 11.07 -6.40
N ASP A 96 11.10 9.88 -5.84
CA ASP A 96 11.91 8.82 -6.44
C ASP A 96 11.02 7.88 -7.24
N LYS A 97 10.87 8.19 -8.54
CA LYS A 97 10.01 7.46 -9.48
C LYS A 97 10.76 6.37 -10.22
N ASP A 98 12.00 6.03 -9.88
CA ASP A 98 12.78 5.06 -10.66
C ASP A 98 12.90 3.70 -9.98
N ASP A 99 12.68 3.62 -8.67
CA ASP A 99 12.64 2.34 -7.97
C ASP A 99 11.42 1.51 -8.40
N LYS A 100 11.69 0.48 -9.19
CA LYS A 100 10.67 -0.43 -9.70
C LYS A 100 9.94 -1.19 -8.59
N MET A 101 10.64 -1.59 -7.54
CA MET A 101 10.01 -2.33 -6.43
C MET A 101 9.10 -1.45 -5.59
N LEU A 102 9.44 -0.17 -5.44
CA LEU A 102 8.57 0.81 -4.80
C LEU A 102 7.25 0.94 -5.55
N LYS A 103 7.29 1.06 -6.88
CA LYS A 103 6.09 1.15 -7.72
C LYS A 103 5.17 -0.05 -7.52
N TYR A 104 5.71 -1.26 -7.58
CA TYR A 104 4.90 -2.46 -7.37
C TYR A 104 4.36 -2.54 -5.95
N PHE A 105 5.17 -2.20 -4.95
CA PHE A 105 4.72 -2.20 -3.56
C PHE A 105 3.53 -1.25 -3.35
N LEU A 106 3.65 0.01 -3.81
CA LEU A 106 2.57 1.00 -3.73
C LEU A 106 1.34 0.59 -4.55
N ASP A 107 1.55 0.01 -5.73
CA ASP A 107 0.45 -0.49 -6.54
C ASP A 107 -0.27 -1.66 -5.86
N PHE A 108 0.44 -2.57 -5.17
CA PHE A 108 -0.17 -3.71 -4.47
C PHE A 108 -1.01 -3.27 -3.27
N ASP A 109 -0.48 -2.31 -2.52
CA ASP A 109 -1.15 -1.67 -1.40
C ASP A 109 -2.45 -1.00 -1.88
N LEU A 110 -2.34 -0.19 -2.93
CA LEU A 110 -3.48 0.51 -3.52
C LEU A 110 -4.49 -0.42 -4.22
N ALA A 111 -4.02 -1.48 -4.87
CA ALA A 111 -4.86 -2.40 -5.63
C ALA A 111 -5.90 -3.08 -4.74
N GLU A 112 -5.55 -3.38 -3.48
CA GLU A 112 -6.54 -3.96 -2.57
C GLU A 112 -7.68 -2.98 -2.30
N GLU A 113 -7.43 -1.67 -2.17
CA GLU A 113 -8.52 -0.71 -1.95
C GLU A 113 -9.43 -0.53 -3.15
N LEU A 114 -8.85 -0.58 -4.35
CA LEU A 114 -9.52 -0.16 -5.58
C LEU A 114 -10.16 -1.31 -6.35
N LEU A 115 -9.71 -2.55 -6.12
CA LEU A 115 -10.18 -3.72 -6.87
C LEU A 115 -11.18 -4.58 -6.10
N GLN A 116 -11.45 -4.25 -4.83
CA GLN A 116 -12.56 -4.89 -4.12
C GLN A 116 -13.84 -4.54 -4.86
N SER A 117 -14.50 -5.59 -5.34
CA SER A 117 -15.76 -5.47 -6.07
C SER A 117 -16.78 -4.80 -5.15
N HIS A 118 -17.26 -3.63 -5.55
CA HIS A 118 -18.22 -2.82 -4.80
C HIS A 118 -19.62 -3.47 -4.72
N TYR A 119 -19.85 -4.56 -5.47
CA TYR A 119 -20.99 -5.46 -5.24
C TYR A 119 -20.88 -6.20 -3.89
N VAL A 120 -19.68 -6.26 -3.32
CA VAL A 120 -19.39 -6.87 -2.02
C VAL A 120 -19.54 -5.79 -0.95
N LYS A 121 -20.78 -5.58 -0.52
CA LYS A 121 -21.18 -4.64 0.56
C LYS A 121 -20.27 -4.72 1.80
N SER A 122 -19.71 -5.91 2.10
CA SER A 122 -18.85 -6.10 3.26
C SER A 122 -17.54 -5.29 3.23
N TYR A 123 -17.00 -4.93 2.06
CA TYR A 123 -15.79 -4.09 2.01
C TYR A 123 -16.10 -2.66 2.47
N VAL A 124 -17.06 -2.00 1.82
CA VAL A 124 -17.46 -0.63 2.16
C VAL A 124 -17.95 -0.56 3.61
N ASP A 125 -18.71 -1.56 4.07
CA ASP A 125 -19.13 -1.66 5.47
C ASP A 125 -17.93 -1.78 6.44
N ASN A 126 -16.89 -2.51 6.06
CA ASN A 126 -15.69 -2.64 6.89
C ASN A 126 -14.88 -1.34 6.93
N VAL A 127 -14.75 -0.63 5.80
CA VAL A 127 -14.14 0.70 5.77
C VAL A 127 -14.97 1.67 6.62
N ARG A 128 -16.31 1.68 6.48
CA ARG A 128 -17.18 2.53 7.31
C ARG A 128 -17.01 2.26 8.81
N LYS A 129 -16.85 0.99 9.22
CA LYS A 129 -16.60 0.61 10.62
C LYS A 129 -15.27 1.15 11.15
N GLU A 130 -14.21 1.13 10.34
CA GLU A 130 -12.90 1.69 10.75
C GLU A 130 -13.00 3.19 11.03
N TYR A 131 -13.74 3.91 10.19
CA TYR A 131 -13.96 5.35 10.33
C TYR A 131 -15.19 5.69 11.18
N SER A 132 -15.66 4.77 12.03
CA SER A 132 -16.85 4.95 12.89
C SER A 132 -16.75 6.14 13.86
N CYS A 133 -15.54 6.62 14.13
CA CYS A 133 -15.34 7.81 14.95
C CYS A 133 -15.70 9.14 14.25
N TYR A 134 -15.89 9.14 12.94
CA TYR A 134 -16.32 10.29 12.16
C TYR A 134 -17.82 10.22 11.87
N SER A 135 -18.46 11.38 11.76
CA SER A 135 -19.85 11.48 11.29
C SER A 135 -19.99 10.96 9.85
N ASP A 136 -21.20 10.60 9.45
CA ASP A 136 -21.46 10.13 8.08
C ASP A 136 -21.10 11.19 7.03
N GLU A 137 -21.32 12.48 7.34
CA GLU A 137 -20.98 13.59 6.45
C GLU A 137 -19.46 13.76 6.31
N GLU A 138 -18.71 13.70 7.40
CA GLU A 138 -17.25 13.76 7.37
C GLU A 138 -16.64 12.57 6.62
N PHE A 139 -17.15 11.36 6.89
CA PHE A 139 -16.73 10.15 6.20
C PHE A 139 -17.01 10.23 4.69
N ALA A 140 -18.23 10.59 4.29
CA ALA A 140 -18.61 10.70 2.88
C ALA A 140 -17.78 11.77 2.16
N LYS A 141 -17.52 12.91 2.80
CA LYS A 141 -16.65 13.96 2.25
C LYS A 141 -15.21 13.48 2.09
N GLY A 142 -14.66 12.79 3.08
CA GLY A 142 -13.30 12.24 3.02
C GLY A 142 -13.16 11.17 1.93
N ARG A 143 -14.06 10.19 1.90
CA ARG A 143 -14.04 9.08 0.94
C ARG A 143 -14.24 9.56 -0.49
N SER A 144 -15.25 10.41 -0.74
CA SER A 144 -15.46 10.97 -2.08
C SER A 144 -14.31 11.87 -2.52
N GLY A 145 -13.66 12.60 -1.59
CA GLY A 145 -12.46 13.38 -1.85
C GLY A 145 -11.28 12.51 -2.30
N PHE A 146 -11.03 11.40 -1.60
CA PHE A 146 -10.02 10.40 -1.98
C PHE A 146 -10.30 9.84 -3.39
N LEU A 147 -11.51 9.32 -3.63
CA LEU A 147 -11.88 8.71 -4.92
C LEU A 147 -11.76 9.70 -6.09
N LYS A 148 -12.23 10.95 -5.91
CA LYS A 148 -12.10 12.01 -6.93
C LYS A 148 -10.65 12.38 -7.19
N LYS A 149 -9.81 12.43 -6.15
CA LYS A 149 -8.38 12.66 -6.29
C LYS A 149 -7.74 11.54 -7.09
N MET A 150 -8.03 10.28 -6.78
CA MET A 150 -7.51 9.11 -7.53
C MET A 150 -7.92 9.16 -9.00
N LEU A 151 -9.20 9.45 -9.29
CA LEU A 151 -9.72 9.60 -10.66
C LEU A 151 -9.17 10.80 -11.43
N SER A 152 -8.50 11.75 -10.76
CA SER A 152 -7.89 12.91 -11.41
C SER A 152 -6.50 12.63 -12.01
N TYR A 153 -5.86 11.53 -11.62
CA TYR A 153 -4.58 11.13 -12.18
C TYR A 153 -4.75 10.47 -13.55
N GLU A 154 -3.80 10.72 -14.46
CA GLU A 154 -3.74 10.07 -15.77
C GLU A 154 -3.60 8.55 -15.62
N HIS A 155 -2.81 8.14 -14.62
CA HIS A 155 -2.63 6.76 -14.23
C HIS A 155 -2.75 6.60 -12.72
N ILE A 156 -3.54 5.61 -12.29
CA ILE A 156 -3.75 5.21 -10.90
C ILE A 156 -2.60 4.32 -10.43
N PHE A 157 -2.17 3.39 -11.28
CA PHE A 157 -1.06 2.47 -10.98
C PHE A 157 0.23 2.92 -11.67
N TYR A 158 1.36 2.80 -10.99
CA TYR A 158 2.66 3.15 -11.53
C TYR A 158 3.18 2.11 -12.53
N SER A 159 3.06 0.83 -12.20
CA SER A 159 3.61 -0.27 -12.99
C SER A 159 2.74 -0.52 -14.25
N PRO A 160 3.36 -0.62 -15.44
CA PRO A 160 2.61 -0.93 -16.66
C PRO A 160 1.80 -2.23 -16.56
N ALA A 161 2.34 -3.24 -15.87
CA ALA A 161 1.69 -4.53 -15.68
C ALA A 161 0.39 -4.43 -14.87
N LEU A 162 0.36 -3.66 -13.77
CA LEU A 162 -0.87 -3.50 -12.99
C LEU A 162 -1.82 -2.51 -13.67
N ARG A 163 -1.31 -1.52 -14.40
CA ARG A 163 -2.17 -0.66 -15.24
C ARG A 163 -2.98 -1.46 -16.23
N GLU A 164 -2.31 -2.25 -17.07
CA GLU A 164 -2.96 -3.09 -18.08
C GLU A 164 -3.98 -4.05 -17.44
N ARG A 165 -3.65 -4.61 -16.28
CA ARG A 165 -4.47 -5.63 -15.63
C ARG A 165 -5.66 -5.07 -14.87
N TYR A 166 -5.52 -3.90 -14.24
CA TYR A 166 -6.41 -3.48 -13.15
C TYR A 166 -6.95 -2.06 -13.26
N GLU A 167 -6.32 -1.17 -14.04
CA GLU A 167 -6.69 0.25 -14.06
C GLU A 167 -8.13 0.48 -14.48
N LYS A 168 -8.60 -0.20 -15.54
CA LYS A 168 -9.99 -0.11 -15.99
C LYS A 168 -10.97 -0.50 -14.90
N GLN A 169 -10.73 -1.63 -14.22
CA GLN A 169 -11.60 -2.12 -13.15
C GLN A 169 -11.60 -1.17 -11.94
N ALA A 170 -10.43 -0.67 -11.55
CA ALA A 170 -10.31 0.31 -10.47
C ALA A 170 -11.11 1.58 -10.75
N MET A 171 -11.03 2.11 -12.00
CA MET A 171 -11.81 3.27 -12.40
C MET A 171 -13.33 3.02 -12.37
N GLU A 172 -13.77 1.86 -12.86
CA GLU A 172 -15.19 1.47 -12.82
C GLU A 172 -15.69 1.37 -11.37
N ASN A 173 -14.89 0.77 -10.48
CA ASN A 173 -15.23 0.64 -9.07
C ASN A 173 -15.34 2.01 -8.37
N MET A 174 -14.36 2.89 -8.56
CA MET A 174 -14.37 4.21 -7.93
C MET A 174 -15.52 5.10 -8.46
N LYS A 175 -15.86 5.00 -9.75
CA LYS A 175 -16.99 5.73 -10.33
C LYS A 175 -18.34 5.22 -9.84
N TRP A 176 -18.44 3.95 -9.51
CA TRP A 176 -19.67 3.38 -8.94
C TRP A 176 -19.85 3.78 -7.47
N GLU A 177 -18.77 3.86 -6.70
CA GLU A 177 -18.83 4.22 -5.27
C GLU A 177 -19.15 5.71 -5.03
N LEU A 178 -18.80 6.58 -5.99
CA LEU A 178 -19.09 8.03 -5.96
C LEU A 178 -20.55 8.39 -6.24
#